data_AF-A0A3C1L4F3-F1
#
_entry.id   AF-A0A3C1L4F3-F1
#
_cell.length_a   1.000
_cell.length_b   1.000
_cell.length_c   1.000
_cell.angle_alpha   90.00
_cell.angle_beta   90.00
_cell.angle_gamma   90.00
#
_symmetry.space_group_name_H-M   'P 1'
#
loop_
_entity.id
_entity.type
_entity.pdbx_description
1 polymer ?
#
loop_
_entity_poly.entity_id
_entity_poly.type
_entity_poly.pdbx_seq_one_letter_code
_entity_poly.pdbx_strand_id
1 'polypeptide(L)' 'MAGGEGEMMMRPVAFIELPAGVAVELKPGGYHIMLLNLVEPLEVGTSFELTLVFEHAGQITIDVPVLEEAP' A
#
# COMPACT_ATOMS: atom_id res chain seq x y z
N MET A 1 -22.57 18.20 -19.07
CA MET A 1 -23.05 16.80 -19.19
C MET A 1 -21.84 15.96 -19.60
N ALA A 2 -21.27 15.02 -18.85
CA ALA A 2 -21.53 14.46 -17.53
C ALA A 2 -20.20 13.87 -17.01
N GLY A 3 -19.93 14.02 -15.72
CA GLY A 3 -18.87 13.32 -14.98
C GLY A 3 -19.32 13.36 -13.51
N GLY A 4 -19.75 12.21 -13.00
CA GLY A 4 -20.61 12.12 -11.83
C GLY A 4 -19.96 12.55 -10.52
N GLU A 5 -20.78 13.04 -9.60
CA GLU A 5 -20.48 13.10 -8.17
C GLU A 5 -20.09 11.68 -7.69
N GLY A 6 -18.81 11.45 -7.39
CA GLY A 6 -18.34 10.20 -6.77
C GLY A 6 -17.18 9.45 -7.42
N GLU A 7 -16.32 10.09 -8.22
CA GLU A 7 -15.10 9.43 -8.71
C GLU A 7 -14.06 9.31 -7.58
N MET A 8 -13.79 8.08 -7.13
CA MET A 8 -12.68 7.81 -6.21
C MET A 8 -11.36 8.04 -6.94
N MET A 9 -10.77 9.22 -6.73
CA MET A 9 -9.47 9.57 -7.29
C MET A 9 -8.35 9.08 -6.38
N MET A 10 -7.46 8.24 -6.93
CA MET A 10 -6.21 7.88 -6.26
C MET A 10 -5.24 9.06 -6.35
N ARG A 11 -4.71 9.51 -5.19
CA ARG A 11 -3.71 10.57 -5.13
C ARG A 11 -2.44 10.05 -4.45
N PRO A 12 -1.26 10.15 -5.09
CA PRO A 12 -0.02 9.78 -4.43
C PRO A 12 0.26 10.75 -3.28
N VAL A 13 0.66 10.18 -2.14
CA VAL A 13 1.13 10.92 -0.96
C VAL A 13 2.61 10.64 -0.75
N ALA A 14 3.37 11.64 -0.31
CA ALA A 14 4.81 11.49 -0.12
C ALA A 14 5.15 10.65 1.12
N PHE A 15 4.33 10.74 2.16
CA PHE A 15 4.45 9.99 3.40
C PHE A 15 3.07 9.84 4.04
N ILE A 16 2.96 8.90 4.98
CA ILE A 16 1.78 8.69 5.80
C ILE A 16 2.19 8.95 7.25
N GLU A 17 1.44 9.81 7.95
CA GLU A 17 1.66 10.02 9.37
C GLU A 17 1.29 8.75 10.15
N LEU A 18 2.21 8.30 11.01
CA LEU A 18 1.99 7.16 11.89
C LEU A 18 2.02 7.64 13.36
N PRO A 19 0.88 8.09 13.92
CA PRO A 19 0.81 8.54 15.30
C PRO A 19 1.01 7.38 16.28
N ALA A 20 1.74 7.64 17.37
CA ALA A 20 1.99 6.65 18.41
C ALA A 20 0.66 6.15 19.03
N GLY A 21 0.52 4.82 19.12
CA GLY A 21 -0.67 4.18 19.70
C GLY A 21 -1.90 4.17 18.78
N VAL A 22 -1.77 4.63 17.53
CA VAL A 22 -2.84 4.57 16.53
C VAL A 22 -2.47 3.58 15.44
N ALA A 23 -3.34 2.61 15.20
CA ALA A 23 -3.21 1.72 14.05
C ALA A 23 -3.60 2.47 12.78
N VAL A 24 -2.68 2.55 11.82
CA VAL A 24 -2.97 3.07 10.47
C VAL A 24 -3.18 1.88 9.55
N GLU A 25 -4.40 1.75 9.04
CA GLU A 25 -4.76 0.68 8.11
C GLU A 25 -4.42 1.07 6.68
N LEU A 26 -3.74 0.15 5.97
CA LEU A 26 -3.57 0.22 4.53
C LEU A 26 -4.58 -0.73 3.89
N LYS A 27 -5.59 -0.19 3.20
CA LYS A 27 -6.65 -0.99 2.55
C LYS A 27 -7.15 -0.35 1.26
N PRO A 28 -7.70 -1.16 0.33
CA PRO A 28 -8.37 -0.65 -0.86
C PRO A 28 -9.46 0.36 -0.49
N GLY A 29 -9.52 1.50 -1.17
CA GLY A 29 -10.44 2.61 -0.86
C GLY A 29 -9.94 3.58 0.23
N GLY A 30 -8.81 3.28 0.88
CA GLY A 30 -8.10 4.19 1.77
C GLY A 30 -6.63 4.34 1.34
N TYR A 31 -5.74 4.46 2.32
CA TYR A 31 -4.31 4.41 2.06
C TYR A 31 -3.92 3.04 1.53
N HIS A 32 -3.13 3.01 0.45
CA HIS A 32 -2.61 1.78 -0.12
C HIS A 32 -1.25 2.05 -0.76
N ILE A 33 -0.43 1.00 -0.85
CA ILE A 33 0.87 1.06 -1.52
C ILE A 33 0.66 0.68 -2.98
N MET A 34 1.12 1.53 -3.88
CA MET A 34 1.10 1.26 -5.32
C MET A 34 2.48 0.78 -5.76
N LEU A 35 2.55 -0.46 -6.23
CA LEU A 35 3.76 -1.02 -6.82
C LEU A 35 3.77 -0.68 -8.31
N LEU A 36 4.80 0.04 -8.77
CA LEU A 36 4.99 0.44 -10.15
C LEU A 36 6.25 -0.21 -10.70
N ASN A 37 6.27 -0.50 -12.01
CA ASN A 37 7.45 -1.05 -12.71
C ASN A 37 8.01 -2.32 -12.05
N LEU A 38 7.13 -3.29 -11.78
CA LEU A 38 7.54 -4.58 -11.24
C LEU A 38 8.55 -5.26 -12.17
N VAL A 39 9.65 -5.75 -11.59
CA VAL A 39 10.70 -6.47 -12.33
C VAL A 39 10.23 -7.87 -12.71
N GLU A 40 9.38 -8.47 -11.87
CA GLU A 40 8.79 -9.79 -12.05
C GLU A 40 7.28 -9.71 -11.79
N PRO A 41 6.47 -10.56 -12.47
CA PRO A 41 5.03 -10.61 -12.21
C PRO A 41 4.75 -11.07 -10.78
N LEU A 42 3.72 -10.48 -10.15
CA LEU A 42 3.22 -10.98 -8.86
C LEU A 42 2.36 -12.21 -9.11
N GLU A 43 2.87 -13.38 -8.72
CA GLU A 43 2.15 -14.66 -8.85
C GLU A 43 1.44 -15.00 -7.54
N VAL A 44 0.16 -15.36 -7.63
CA VAL A 44 -0.65 -15.76 -6.47
C VAL A 44 0.00 -16.94 -5.75
N GLY A 45 0.08 -16.86 -4.43
CA GLY A 45 0.70 -17.88 -3.58
C GLY A 45 2.21 -17.72 -3.42
N THR A 46 2.82 -16.74 -4.10
CA THR A 46 4.19 -16.31 -3.81
C THR A 46 4.21 -15.26 -2.69
N SER A 47 5.40 -15.00 -2.17
CA SER A 47 5.66 -13.93 -1.21
C SER A 47 6.85 -13.13 -1.69
N PHE A 48 6.81 -11.82 -1.48
CA PHE A 48 7.93 -10.93 -1.77
C PHE A 48 8.27 -10.09 -0.55
N GLU A 49 9.56 -9.75 -0.40
CA GLU A 49 10.02 -8.86 0.65
C GLU A 49 9.71 -7.41 0.29
N LEU A 50 9.02 -6.70 1.19
CA LEU A 50 8.77 -5.27 1.09
C LEU A 50 9.43 -4.57 2.27
N THR A 51 10.29 -3.60 1.98
CA THR A 51 10.95 -2.80 3.01
C THR A 51 10.22 -1.49 3.21
N LEU A 52 9.64 -1.32 4.40
CA LEU A 52 9.01 -0.08 4.86
C LEU A 52 10.07 0.81 5.50
N VAL A 53 10.15 2.06 5.06
CA VAL A 53 11.09 3.04 5.61
C VAL A 53 10.33 3.97 6.54
N PHE A 54 10.65 3.89 7.83
CA PHE A 54 10.12 4.77 8.86
C PHE A 54 11.16 5.82 9.25
N GLU A 55 10.73 7.07 9.37
CA GLU A 55 11.61 8.18 9.74
C GLU A 55 12.31 7.96 11.10
N HIS A 56 11.57 7.42 12.08
CA HIS A 56 12.08 7.24 13.45
C HIS A 56 12.47 5.81 13.81
N ALA A 57 11.89 4.80 13.15
CA ALA A 57 12.15 3.38 13.44
C ALA A 57 13.16 2.73 12.47
N GLY A 58 13.58 3.45 11.41
CA GLY A 58 14.46 2.92 10.38
C GLY A 58 13.72 2.04 9.38
N GLN A 59 14.42 1.06 8.81
CA GLN A 59 13.88 0.19 7.78
C GLN A 59 13.36 -1.12 8.40
N ILE A 60 12.13 -1.49 8.05
CA ILE A 60 11.50 -2.74 8.48
C ILE A 60 11.14 -3.52 7.23
N THR A 61 11.75 -4.69 7.06
CA THR A 61 11.42 -5.63 5.98
C THR A 61 10.32 -6.56 6.45
N ILE A 62 9.29 -6.70 5.62
CA ILE A 62 8.17 -7.60 5.84
C ILE A 62 8.00 -8.51 4.63
N ASP A 63 7.62 -9.76 4.87
CA ASP A 63 7.18 -10.68 3.83
C ASP A 63 5.71 -10.40 3.50
N VAL A 64 5.43 -10.03 2.26
CA VAL A 64 4.08 -9.76 1.76
C VAL A 64 3.63 -10.93 0.88
N PRO A 65 2.62 -11.71 1.30
CA PRO A 65 2.04 -12.75 0.45
C PRO A 65 1.19 -12.12 -0.65
N VAL A 66 1.33 -12.63 -1.87
CA VAL A 66 0.49 -12.28 -3.01
C VAL A 66 -0.77 -13.14 -2.97
N LEU A 67 -1.90 -12.51 -2.66
CA LEU A 67 -3.22 -13.14 -2.60
C LEU A 67 -4.10 -12.64 -3.76
N GLU A 68 -5.05 -13.46 -4.22
CA GLU A 68 -6.02 -13.03 -5.26
C GLU A 68 -6.93 -11.89 -4.78
N GLU A 69 -7.25 -11.87 -3.49
CA GLU A 69 -8.08 -10.86 -2.87
C GLU A 69 -7.35 -10.23 -1.68
N ALA A 70 -7.51 -8.91 -1.55
CA ALA A 70 -7.04 -8.20 -0.36
C ALA A 70 -7.94 -8.57 0.84
N PRO A 71 -7.36 -8.83 2.03
CA PRO A 71 -8.12 -9.15 3.23
C PRO A 71 -8.93 -7.96 3.78
#